data_AF-A0A848NTJ0-F1
#
_entry.id   AF-A0A848NTJ0-F1
#
_cell.length_a   1.000
_cell.length_b   1.000
_cell.length_c   1.000
_cell.angle_alpha   90.00
_cell.angle_beta   90.00
_cell.angle_gamma   90.00
#
_symmetry.space_group_name_H-M   'P 1'
#
loop_
_entity.id
_entity.type
_entity.pdbx_description
1 polymer ?
#
loop_
_entity_poly.entity_id
_entity_poly.type
_entity_poly.pdbx_seq_one_letter_code
_entity_poly.pdbx_strand_id
1 'polypeptide(L)'
;MRRDDLPALFAVRDPDTHKGSFGTVGVVGGGRGMEGAALLAARAALKTGAGKVLVGFAQDAAPLPCDPLQPELMLRDARSLLDTDWGVTAWVAGCGIGAGAAAAHALSELFVLRGGGPVVLHPGGLNRRGNGGLQPHGGDA
;
A
#
# COMPACT_ATOMS: atom_id res chain seq x y z
N MET A 1 -18.41 16.02 0.15
CA MET A 1 -17.00 16.41 0.22
C MET A 1 -16.77 17.56 -0.73
N ARG A 2 -16.41 18.73 -0.21
CA ARG A 2 -16.09 19.96 -0.95
C ARG A 2 -14.58 20.06 -1.13
N ARG A 3 -14.10 20.90 -2.06
CA ARG A 3 -12.66 21.11 -2.25
C ARG A 3 -11.96 21.57 -0.97
N ASP A 4 -12.66 22.36 -0.17
CA ASP A 4 -12.17 22.88 1.11
C ASP A 4 -11.95 21.80 2.17
N ASP A 5 -12.52 20.59 1.99
CA ASP A 5 -12.29 19.44 2.87
C ASP A 5 -10.92 18.77 2.58
N LEU A 6 -10.24 19.14 1.48
CA LEU A 6 -8.96 18.57 1.02
C LEU A 6 -7.95 19.65 0.59
N PRO A 7 -7.61 20.62 1.45
CA PRO A 7 -6.75 21.74 1.06
C PRO A 7 -5.38 21.28 0.56
N ALA A 8 -4.84 20.18 1.11
CA ALA A 8 -3.56 19.61 0.70
C ALA A 8 -3.55 19.05 -0.73
N LEU A 9 -4.68 18.53 -1.23
CA LEU A 9 -4.76 17.98 -2.59
C LEU A 9 -4.70 19.08 -3.66
N PHE A 10 -5.12 20.29 -3.30
CA PHE A 10 -5.18 21.44 -4.21
C PHE A 10 -4.10 22.50 -3.91
N ALA A 11 -3.17 22.22 -2.99
CA ALA A 11 -2.08 23.13 -2.66
C ALA A 11 -1.11 23.27 -3.85
N VAL A 12 -0.74 24.51 -4.18
CA VAL A 12 0.30 24.79 -5.18
C VAL A 12 1.64 24.31 -4.63
N ARG A 13 2.38 23.55 -5.45
CA ARG A 13 3.70 23.04 -5.10
C ARG A 13 4.73 24.15 -5.25
N ASP A 14 5.64 24.24 -4.28
CA ASP A 14 6.78 25.15 -4.37
C ASP A 14 7.66 24.77 -5.59
N PRO A 15 8.13 25.75 -6.40
CA PRO A 15 8.98 25.48 -7.55
C PRO A 15 10.27 24.72 -7.22
N ASP A 16 10.80 24.85 -5.99
CA ASP A 16 12.05 24.20 -5.54
C ASP A 16 11.78 22.88 -4.81
N THR A 17 10.89 22.04 -5.37
CA THR A 17 10.55 20.73 -4.80
C THR A 17 11.02 19.57 -5.68
N HIS A 18 11.32 18.44 -5.04
CA HIS A 18 11.70 17.20 -5.73
C HIS A 18 10.84 16.02 -5.25
N LYS A 19 10.99 14.85 -5.88
CA LYS A 19 10.25 13.62 -5.54
C LYS A 19 10.34 13.18 -4.07
N GLY A 20 11.28 13.71 -3.29
CA GLY A 20 11.39 13.45 -1.85
C GLY A 20 10.50 14.35 -1.01
N SER A 21 10.17 15.55 -1.51
CA SER A 21 9.34 16.55 -0.83
C SER A 21 7.88 16.10 -0.65
N PHE A 22 7.42 15.15 -1.46
CA PHE A 22 6.03 14.66 -1.45
C PHE A 22 5.90 13.25 -0.86
N GLY A 23 6.91 12.82 -0.10
CA GLY A 23 6.93 11.54 0.59
C GLY A 23 7.02 10.32 -0.32
N THR A 24 7.11 9.17 0.33
CA THR A 24 7.21 7.86 -0.30
C THR A 24 6.05 7.01 0.18
N VAL A 25 5.23 6.48 -0.72
CA VAL A 25 4.15 5.55 -0.38
C VAL A 25 4.57 4.12 -0.68
N GLY A 26 4.40 3.23 0.31
CA GLY A 26 4.53 1.79 0.13
C GLY A 26 3.16 1.13 0.04
N VAL A 27 2.94 0.31 -0.99
CA VAL A 27 1.70 -0.48 -1.17
C VAL A 27 2.03 -1.95 -0.99
N VAL A 28 1.39 -2.62 -0.02
CA VAL A 28 1.52 -4.07 0.21
C VAL A 28 0.18 -4.76 -0.06
N GLY A 29 0.12 -5.57 -1.11
CA GLY A 29 -1.13 -6.15 -1.58
C GLY A 29 -0.91 -7.07 -2.77
N GLY A 30 -1.96 -7.35 -3.53
CA GLY A 30 -1.86 -8.05 -4.81
C GLY A 30 -1.23 -9.43 -4.67
N GLY A 31 -1.94 -10.34 -4.01
CA GLY A 31 -1.62 -11.76 -4.06
C GLY A 31 -1.84 -12.32 -5.47
N ARG A 32 -1.47 -13.59 -5.66
CA ARG A 32 -1.57 -14.28 -6.96
C ARG A 32 -2.97 -14.13 -7.58
N GLY A 33 -3.03 -13.61 -8.80
CA GLY A 33 -4.28 -13.36 -9.55
C GLY A 33 -5.05 -12.10 -9.13
N MET A 34 -4.53 -11.31 -8.19
CA MET A 34 -5.11 -10.06 -7.68
C MET A 34 -4.13 -8.88 -7.75
N GLU A 35 -3.07 -9.00 -8.54
CA GLU A 35 -2.00 -8.01 -8.74
C GLU A 35 -2.57 -6.63 -9.11
N GLY A 36 -3.61 -6.63 -9.96
CA GLY A 36 -4.28 -5.43 -10.41
C GLY A 36 -4.84 -4.57 -9.27
N ALA A 37 -5.25 -5.17 -8.15
CA ALA A 37 -5.76 -4.42 -7.00
C ALA A 37 -4.65 -3.56 -6.34
N ALA A 38 -3.44 -4.11 -6.21
CA ALA A 38 -2.28 -3.36 -5.71
C ALA A 38 -1.85 -2.26 -6.69
N LEU A 39 -1.83 -2.55 -7.99
CA LEU A 39 -1.49 -1.56 -9.02
C LEU A 39 -2.49 -0.39 -9.03
N LEU A 40 -3.79 -0.66 -8.93
CA LEU A 40 -4.81 0.38 -8.89
C LEU A 40 -4.62 1.32 -7.69
N ALA A 41 -4.35 0.76 -6.50
CA ALA A 41 -4.06 1.54 -5.31
C ALA A 41 -2.77 2.38 -5.47
N ALA A 42 -1.73 1.79 -6.06
CA ALA A 42 -0.45 2.45 -6.29
C ALA A 42 -0.55 3.60 -7.31
N ARG A 43 -1.27 3.38 -8.42
CA ARG A 43 -1.56 4.44 -9.40
C ARG A 43 -2.37 5.56 -8.78
N ALA A 44 -3.34 5.25 -7.92
CA ALA A 44 -4.10 6.26 -7.20
C ALA A 44 -3.16 7.10 -6.32
N ALA A 45 -2.25 6.48 -5.55
CA ALA A 45 -1.28 7.19 -4.72
C ALA A 45 -0.39 8.16 -5.52
N LEU A 46 0.10 7.74 -6.69
CA LEU A 46 0.85 8.62 -7.60
C LEU A 46 -0.01 9.80 -8.06
N LYS A 47 -1.23 9.55 -8.53
CA LYS A 47 -2.15 10.58 -9.04
C LYS A 47 -2.61 11.56 -7.95
N THR A 48 -2.64 11.13 -6.70
CA THR A 48 -2.96 11.99 -5.55
C THR A 48 -1.73 12.72 -4.99
N GLY A 49 -0.57 12.56 -5.63
CA GLY A 49 0.58 13.42 -5.40
C GLY A 49 1.75 12.81 -4.63
N ALA A 50 1.77 11.51 -4.38
CA ALA A 50 2.95 10.85 -3.80
C ALA A 50 4.19 11.07 -4.67
N GLY A 51 5.33 11.38 -4.05
CA GLY A 51 6.57 11.64 -4.78
C GLY A 51 7.24 10.38 -5.32
N LYS A 52 7.16 9.28 -4.56
CA LYS A 52 7.57 7.92 -4.96
C LYS A 52 6.52 6.92 -4.53
N VAL A 53 6.30 5.88 -5.33
CA VAL A 53 5.41 4.77 -4.97
C VAL A 53 6.08 3.43 -5.23
N LEU A 54 6.14 2.61 -4.19
CA LEU A 54 6.64 1.24 -4.27
C LEU A 54 5.49 0.26 -4.07
N VAL A 55 5.50 -0.84 -4.83
CA VAL A 55 4.49 -1.89 -4.75
C VAL A 55 5.18 -3.20 -4.37
N GLY A 56 4.81 -3.73 -3.22
CA GLY A 56 5.20 -5.03 -2.72
C GLY A 56 4.06 -6.03 -2.90
N PHE A 57 4.19 -6.93 -3.87
CA PHE A 57 3.22 -7.98 -4.11
C PHE A 57 3.32 -9.08 -3.04
N ALA A 58 2.20 -9.46 -2.42
CA ALA A 58 2.14 -10.48 -1.37
C ALA A 58 2.22 -11.91 -1.93
N GLN A 59 3.35 -12.19 -2.59
CA GLN A 59 3.71 -13.43 -3.27
C GLN A 59 5.24 -13.52 -3.37
N ASP A 60 5.76 -14.69 -3.72
CA ASP A 60 7.20 -14.99 -3.65
C ASP A 60 8.07 -14.15 -4.60
N ALA A 61 7.49 -13.65 -5.69
CA ALA A 61 8.20 -12.83 -6.68
C ALA A 61 7.27 -11.79 -7.28
N ALA A 62 7.83 -10.67 -7.76
CA ALA A 62 7.07 -9.69 -8.53
C ALA A 62 6.53 -10.35 -9.81
N PRO A 63 5.21 -10.30 -10.07
CA PRO A 63 4.59 -10.96 -11.21
C PRO A 63 4.88 -10.25 -12.54
N LEU A 64 5.27 -8.97 -12.48
CA LEU A 64 5.54 -8.11 -13.63
C LEU A 64 6.78 -7.25 -13.34
N PRO A 65 7.65 -7.04 -14.36
CA PRO A 65 8.84 -6.19 -14.22
C PRO A 65 8.50 -4.70 -14.20
N CYS A 66 7.40 -4.30 -14.85
CA CYS A 66 6.91 -2.92 -14.86
C CYS A 66 5.39 -2.89 -15.09
N ASP A 67 4.78 -1.77 -14.72
CA ASP A 67 3.40 -1.45 -15.08
C ASP A 67 3.41 -0.60 -16.36
N PRO A 68 2.91 -1.10 -17.51
CA PRO A 68 2.98 -0.38 -18.78
C PRO A 68 2.13 0.90 -18.78
N LEU A 69 1.14 1.03 -17.91
CA LEU A 69 0.31 2.23 -17.79
C LEU A 69 0.89 3.26 -16.82
N GLN A 70 1.87 2.86 -16.00
CA GLN A 70 2.48 3.73 -14.99
C GLN A 70 3.91 3.24 -14.68
N PRO A 71 4.88 3.45 -15.60
CA PRO A 71 6.25 2.95 -15.46
C PRO A 71 7.02 3.58 -14.27
N GLU A 72 6.49 4.65 -13.67
CA GLU A 72 7.03 5.29 -12.47
C GLU A 72 6.84 4.44 -11.20
N LEU A 73 5.98 3.42 -11.24
CA LEU A 73 5.79 2.49 -10.13
C LEU A 73 7.00 1.56 -9.95
N MET A 74 7.49 1.47 -8.72
CA MET A 74 8.60 0.59 -8.37
C MET A 74 8.07 -0.76 -7.88
N LEU A 75 7.99 -1.74 -8.78
CA LEU A 75 7.41 -3.06 -8.52
C LEU A 75 8.42 -4.03 -7.91
N ARG A 76 7.98 -4.88 -6.96
CA ARG A 76 8.74 -5.95 -6.31
C ARG A 76 7.84 -6.90 -5.52
N ASP A 77 8.38 -8.00 -5.01
CA ASP A 77 7.71 -8.79 -3.98
C ASP A 77 7.66 -8.02 -2.64
N ALA A 78 6.70 -8.38 -1.78
CA ALA A 78 6.48 -7.70 -0.50
C ALA A 78 7.69 -7.83 0.44
N ARG A 79 8.40 -8.95 0.41
CA ARG A 79 9.56 -9.18 1.28
C ARG A 79 10.69 -8.21 0.93
N SER A 80 11.06 -8.11 -0.35
CA SER A 80 12.08 -7.16 -0.82
C SER A 80 11.72 -5.69 -0.55
N LEU A 81 10.42 -5.35 -0.53
CA LEU A 81 9.98 -4.01 -0.13
C LEU A 81 10.20 -3.76 1.36
N LEU A 82 9.87 -4.73 2.21
CA LEU A 82 9.90 -4.60 3.67
C LEU A 82 11.31 -4.76 4.26
N ASP A 83 12.19 -5.52 3.60
CA ASP A 83 13.58 -5.78 4.03
C ASP A 83 14.54 -4.60 3.77
N THR A 84 14.07 -3.50 3.16
CA THR A 84 14.90 -2.34 2.79
C THR A 84 14.26 -1.05 3.26
N ASP A 85 15.05 -0.13 3.82
CA ASP A 85 14.57 1.20 4.17
C ASP A 85 14.49 2.11 2.92
N TRP A 86 13.26 2.29 2.42
CA TRP A 86 12.97 3.18 1.29
C TRP A 86 12.59 4.61 1.71
N GLY A 87 12.61 4.90 3.02
CA GLY A 87 12.06 6.12 3.60
C GLY A 87 10.56 6.24 3.34
N VAL A 88 9.80 5.15 3.53
CA VAL A 88 8.35 5.12 3.38
C VAL A 88 7.69 5.96 4.47
N THR A 89 6.92 6.97 4.05
CA THR A 89 6.24 7.91 4.95
C THR A 89 4.77 7.56 5.17
N ALA A 90 4.17 6.75 4.30
CA ALA A 90 2.82 6.25 4.44
C ALA A 90 2.64 4.90 3.74
N TRP A 91 1.77 4.06 4.29
CA TRP A 91 1.51 2.71 3.79
C TRP A 91 0.07 2.54 3.32
N VAL A 92 -0.12 1.71 2.30
CA VAL A 92 -1.43 1.16 1.91
C VAL A 92 -1.29 -0.36 1.96
N ALA A 93 -2.20 -1.05 2.64
CA ALA A 93 -2.11 -2.50 2.78
C ALA A 93 -3.45 -3.20 2.59
N GLY A 94 -3.40 -4.42 2.04
CA GLY A 94 -4.55 -5.33 1.98
C GLY A 94 -5.32 -5.36 0.65
N CYS A 95 -5.06 -4.45 -0.28
CA CYS A 95 -5.72 -4.45 -1.61
C CYS A 95 -5.43 -5.76 -2.36
N GLY A 96 -6.43 -6.65 -2.49
CA GLY A 96 -6.28 -7.92 -3.19
C GLY A 96 -5.22 -8.85 -2.60
N ILE A 97 -4.91 -8.73 -1.30
CA ILE A 97 -3.78 -9.46 -0.69
C ILE A 97 -4.03 -10.98 -0.56
N GLY A 98 -5.30 -11.40 -0.48
CA GLY A 98 -5.69 -12.78 -0.23
C GLY A 98 -5.60 -13.18 1.24
N ALA A 99 -5.81 -14.47 1.53
CA ALA A 99 -5.89 -15.00 2.90
C ALA A 99 -4.80 -16.06 3.21
N GLY A 100 -3.76 -16.16 2.37
CA GLY A 100 -2.67 -17.14 2.53
C GLY A 100 -1.57 -16.70 3.50
N ALA A 101 -0.62 -17.60 3.76
CA ALA A 101 0.52 -17.33 4.64
C ALA A 101 1.36 -16.12 4.21
N ALA A 102 1.58 -15.94 2.90
CA ALA A 102 2.30 -14.78 2.36
C ALA A 102 1.60 -13.45 2.71
N ALA A 103 0.26 -13.42 2.66
CA ALA A 103 -0.52 -12.24 3.04
C ALA A 103 -0.40 -11.94 4.53
N ALA A 104 -0.55 -12.96 5.37
CA ALA A 104 -0.43 -12.81 6.83
C ALA A 104 0.98 -12.34 7.24
N HIS A 105 2.01 -12.94 6.64
CA HIS A 105 3.40 -12.56 6.89
C HIS A 105 3.69 -11.13 6.44
N ALA A 106 3.34 -10.76 5.21
CA ALA A 106 3.57 -9.41 4.69
C ALA A 106 2.87 -8.33 5.53
N LEU A 107 1.63 -8.59 6.00
CA LEU A 107 0.93 -7.67 6.88
C LEU A 107 1.60 -7.57 8.25
N SER A 108 1.98 -8.70 8.85
CA SER A 108 2.65 -8.75 10.15
C SER A 108 3.95 -7.94 10.12
N GLU A 109 4.81 -8.21 9.14
CA GLU A 109 6.08 -7.49 8.94
C GLU A 109 5.84 -5.98 8.71
N LEU A 110 4.89 -5.61 7.86
CA LEU A 110 4.50 -4.22 7.66
C LEU A 110 4.07 -3.53 8.97
N PHE A 111 3.27 -4.20 9.81
CA PHE A 111 2.80 -3.63 11.08
C PHE A 111 3.93 -3.38 12.07
N VAL A 112 4.94 -4.25 12.07
CA VAL A 112 6.17 -4.06 12.87
C VAL A 112 7.01 -2.93 12.29
N LEU A 113 7.34 -3.02 10.99
CA LEU A 113 8.23 -2.08 10.30
C LEU A 113 7.73 -0.65 10.34
N ARG A 114 6.42 -0.43 10.13
CA ARG A 114 5.88 0.94 10.05
C ARG A 114 6.05 1.73 11.35
N GLY A 115 6.28 1.08 12.49
CA GLY A 115 6.58 1.75 13.77
C GLY A 115 5.53 2.77 14.20
N GLY A 116 4.25 2.57 13.84
CA GLY A 116 3.16 3.51 14.08
C GLY A 116 2.88 4.52 12.95
N GLY A 117 3.71 4.55 11.90
CA GLY A 117 3.52 5.40 10.73
C GLY A 117 2.16 5.19 10.03
N PRO A 118 1.65 6.20 9.29
CA PRO A 118 0.32 6.16 8.67
C PRO A 118 0.11 4.93 7.81
N VAL A 119 -1.03 4.26 7.97
CA VAL A 119 -1.43 3.12 7.13
C VAL A 119 -2.91 3.22 6.77
N VAL A 120 -3.23 3.00 5.50
CA VAL A 120 -4.58 2.77 5.02
C VAL A 120 -4.76 1.28 4.80
N LEU A 121 -5.70 0.67 5.53
CA LEU A 121 -6.04 -0.75 5.39
C LEU A 121 -7.25 -0.91 4.48
N HIS A 122 -7.09 -1.68 3.40
CA HIS A 122 -8.19 -2.07 2.54
C HIS A 122 -8.70 -3.46 2.94
N PRO A 123 -9.90 -3.58 3.54
CA PRO A 123 -10.38 -4.83 4.12
C PRO A 123 -10.71 -5.92 3.08
N GLY A 124 -10.93 -5.54 1.81
CA GLY A 124 -11.37 -6.46 0.75
C GLY A 124 -10.38 -7.56 0.32
N GLY A 125 -9.19 -7.63 0.93
CA GLY A 125 -8.25 -8.73 0.71
C GLY A 125 -8.37 -9.87 1.72
N LEU A 126 -8.99 -9.65 2.88
CA LEU A 126 -9.11 -10.63 3.95
C LEU A 126 -10.39 -11.47 3.79
N ASN A 127 -10.52 -12.21 2.69
CA ASN A 127 -11.63 -13.15 2.52
C ASN A 127 -11.39 -14.38 3.40
N ARG A 128 -11.87 -14.36 4.65
CA ARG A 128 -12.12 -15.58 5.44
C ARG A 128 -13.21 -16.39 4.74
N ARG A 129 -12.83 -17.32 3.86
CA ARG A 129 -13.61 -18.54 3.62
C ARG A 129 -12.94 -19.66 4.41
N GLY A 130 -13.19 -19.66 5.71
CA GLY A 130 -12.68 -20.64 6.66
C GLY A 130 -13.40 -20.44 7.99
N ASN A 131 -14.16 -21.44 8.40
CA ASN A 131 -14.99 -21.46 9.59
C ASN A 131 -14.15 -21.15 10.84
N GLY A 132 -14.22 -19.92 11.35
CA GLY A 132 -13.39 -19.47 12.48
C GLY A 132 -13.46 -17.96 12.65
N GLY A 133 -14.51 -17.49 13.33
CA GLY A 133 -14.73 -16.09 13.62
C GLY A 133 -13.62 -15.51 14.51
N LEU A 134 -13.12 -14.34 14.13
CA LEU A 134 -12.47 -13.43 15.06
C LEU A 134 -13.42 -12.24 15.21
N GLN A 135 -14.04 -12.12 16.38
CA GLN A 135 -14.87 -10.96 16.69
C GLN A 135 -13.95 -9.76 16.97
N PRO A 136 -14.26 -8.57 16.43
CA PRO A 136 -13.65 -7.34 16.91
C PRO A 136 -14.20 -7.03 18.29
N HIS A 137 -13.37 -7.15 19.33
CA HIS A 137 -13.67 -6.56 20.63
C HIS A 137 -13.49 -5.03 20.53
N GLY A 138 -14.62 -4.34 20.32
CA GLY A 138 -14.84 -2.98 20.84
C GLY A 138 -16.18 -3.07 21.58
N GLY A 139 -16.29 -2.72 22.85
CA GLY A 139 -15.79 -1.50 23.47
C GLY A 139 -17.01 -0.59 23.64
N ASP A 140 -17.45 -0.46 24.89
CA ASP A 140 -18.70 0.14 25.38
C ASP A 140 -19.13 1.47 24.73
N ALA A 141 -20.44 1.57 24.50
CA ALA A 141 -21.28 2.76 24.71
C ALA A 141 -22.72 2.31 25.01
#